data_AF-A0A3D8JXY4-F1
#
_entry.id   AF-A0A3D8JXY4-F1
#
_cell.length_a   1.000
_cell.length_b   1.000
_cell.length_c   1.000
_cell.angle_alpha   90.00
_cell.angle_beta   90.00
_cell.angle_gamma   90.00
#
_symmetry.space_group_name_H-M   'P 1'
#
loop_
_entity.id
_entity.type
_entity.pdbx_description
1 polymer ?
#
loop_
_entity_poly.entity_id
_entity_poly.type
_entity_poly.pdbx_seq_one_letter_code
_entity_poly.pdbx_strand_id
1 'polypeptide(L)'
;MQPLLEQRTVSTSVEGVELDIATMYRAGDLTPIVFLHGFGSTKEDYADIVHYSAFDGHPVLAYDAPGCGKTLCSDLSRVSIPFLVETAGAILDRFGIDRFHLVGHSMGGLTALMLAHANPERMLSFTDIEGNVAPEDCFLSRQVIDYPADSDQAFFDAFIERIWHSPYFSCPLYAASLRHKVRAQAVRGIFTSMVELSDHADLMTKFLSLPCLRMFMYGEQNASLSYLGHLRDNGVALAEIKHAGHFPMYSNPVEMWGRLAQFLADAGMNADMPG
;
A
#
# COMPACT_ATOMS: atom_id res chain seq x y z
N MET A 1 -7.29 -19.06 -21.87
CA MET A 1 -6.19 -18.97 -20.90
C MET A 1 -6.12 -17.51 -20.50
N GLN A 2 -6.26 -17.19 -19.21
CA GLN A 2 -6.09 -15.83 -18.69
C GLN A 2 -4.71 -15.29 -19.10
N PRO A 3 -4.55 -14.01 -19.46
CA PRO A 3 -3.22 -13.44 -19.62
C PRO A 3 -2.46 -13.54 -18.30
N LEU A 4 -1.21 -14.01 -18.37
CA LEU A 4 -0.32 -14.07 -17.21
C LEU A 4 0.06 -12.64 -16.79
N LEU A 5 0.52 -12.48 -15.54
CA LEU A 5 1.14 -11.23 -15.13
C LEU A 5 2.43 -11.01 -15.93
N GLU A 6 2.50 -9.89 -16.61
CA GLU A 6 3.67 -9.41 -17.33
C GLU A 6 4.47 -8.46 -16.45
N GLN A 7 5.78 -8.36 -16.71
CA GLN A 7 6.66 -7.41 -16.05
C GLN A 7 7.28 -6.48 -17.07
N ARG A 8 7.33 -5.18 -16.76
CA ARG A 8 8.09 -4.20 -17.54
C ARG A 8 8.66 -3.11 -16.65
N THR A 9 9.74 -2.51 -17.10
CA THR A 9 10.26 -1.28 -16.51
C THR A 9 9.67 -0.09 -17.24
N VAL A 10 9.19 0.91 -16.48
CA VAL A 10 8.69 2.17 -17.01
C VAL A 10 9.60 3.29 -16.55
N SER A 11 10.33 3.87 -17.49
CA SER A 11 11.13 5.07 -17.22
C SER A 11 10.23 6.31 -17.17
N THR A 12 10.43 7.15 -16.15
CA THR A 12 9.74 8.42 -15.94
C THR A 12 10.62 9.37 -15.10
N SER A 13 10.20 10.63 -14.98
CA SER A 13 10.83 11.63 -14.11
C SER A 13 9.78 12.27 -13.22
N VAL A 14 10.08 12.38 -11.92
CA VAL A 14 9.19 12.99 -10.92
C VAL A 14 10.00 14.04 -10.16
N GLU A 15 9.55 15.29 -10.16
CA GLU A 15 10.25 16.41 -9.52
C GLU A 15 11.75 16.55 -9.92
N GLY A 16 12.10 16.15 -11.15
CA GLY A 16 13.47 16.15 -11.66
C GLY A 16 14.33 14.96 -11.20
N VAL A 17 13.73 13.94 -10.58
CA VAL A 17 14.38 12.67 -10.21
C VAL A 17 14.02 11.63 -11.26
N GLU A 18 15.02 11.00 -11.86
CA GLU A 18 14.84 9.95 -12.85
C GLU A 18 14.54 8.60 -12.18
N LEU A 19 13.52 7.92 -12.69
CA LEU A 19 12.99 6.68 -12.13
C LEU A 19 12.87 5.63 -13.23
N ASP A 20 13.39 4.43 -12.97
CA ASP A 20 13.07 3.22 -13.73
C ASP A 20 12.17 2.34 -12.86
N ILE A 21 10.86 2.53 -13.00
CA ILE A 21 9.87 1.86 -12.14
C ILE A 21 9.65 0.43 -12.61
N ALA A 22 9.92 -0.54 -11.73
CA ALA A 22 9.63 -1.94 -11.99
C ALA A 22 8.14 -2.22 -11.76
N THR A 23 7.44 -2.68 -12.79
CA THR A 23 5.98 -2.92 -12.75
C THR A 23 5.63 -4.38 -13.00
N MET A 24 4.47 -4.77 -12.51
CA MET A 24 3.81 -6.04 -12.77
C MET A 24 2.36 -5.74 -13.13
N TYR A 25 1.90 -6.23 -14.27
CA TYR A 25 0.58 -5.89 -14.78
C TYR A 25 -0.07 -7.03 -15.54
N ARG A 26 -1.39 -6.95 -15.67
CA ARG A 26 -2.20 -7.85 -16.51
C ARG A 26 -3.24 -7.01 -17.24
N ALA A 27 -3.44 -7.26 -18.52
CA ALA A 27 -4.51 -6.62 -19.29
C ALA A 27 -5.87 -7.27 -18.98
N GLY A 28 -6.94 -6.53 -19.24
CA GLY A 28 -8.31 -6.98 -19.07
C GLY A 28 -9.29 -5.93 -19.61
N ASP A 29 -10.57 -6.29 -19.64
CA ASP A 29 -11.63 -5.42 -20.18
C ASP A 29 -12.57 -4.89 -19.09
N LEU A 30 -12.42 -5.37 -17.85
CA LEU A 30 -13.15 -4.87 -16.68
C LEU A 30 -12.40 -3.69 -16.04
N THR A 31 -12.84 -3.28 -14.86
CA THR A 31 -12.24 -2.18 -14.10
C THR A 31 -10.82 -2.50 -13.61
N PRO A 32 -9.82 -1.61 -13.79
CA PRO A 32 -8.49 -1.81 -13.26
C PRO A 32 -8.43 -1.88 -11.73
N ILE A 33 -7.56 -2.74 -11.21
CA ILE A 33 -7.19 -2.82 -9.79
C ILE A 33 -5.72 -2.42 -9.66
N VAL A 34 -5.46 -1.40 -8.86
CA VAL A 34 -4.11 -0.83 -8.65
C VAL A 34 -3.66 -1.11 -7.22
N PHE A 35 -2.47 -1.69 -7.09
CA PHE A 35 -1.89 -2.07 -5.80
C PHE A 35 -0.65 -1.23 -5.48
N LEU A 36 -0.65 -0.65 -4.27
CA LEU A 36 0.50 0.05 -3.68
C LEU A 36 1.00 -0.75 -2.46
N HIS A 37 2.20 -1.32 -2.56
CA HIS A 37 2.75 -2.18 -1.50
C HIS A 37 3.25 -1.37 -0.28
N GLY A 38 3.37 -2.05 0.87
CA GLY A 38 3.93 -1.47 2.10
C GLY A 38 5.45 -1.37 2.11
N PHE A 39 5.99 -0.68 3.12
CA PHE A 39 7.44 -0.56 3.28
C PHE A 39 8.05 -1.95 3.52
N GLY A 40 9.07 -2.33 2.74
CA GLY A 40 9.68 -3.65 2.83
C GLY A 40 8.93 -4.78 2.10
N SER A 41 7.81 -4.46 1.47
CA SER A 41 7.12 -5.30 0.49
C SER A 41 7.56 -4.94 -0.93
N THR A 42 7.06 -5.70 -1.92
CA THR A 42 7.23 -5.42 -3.36
C THR A 42 5.96 -5.79 -4.12
N LYS A 43 5.88 -5.44 -5.41
CA LYS A 43 4.72 -5.79 -6.27
C LYS A 43 4.41 -7.30 -6.30
N GLU A 44 5.42 -8.15 -6.12
CA GLU A 44 5.26 -9.61 -6.11
C GLU A 44 4.39 -10.13 -4.96
N ASP A 45 4.20 -9.36 -3.88
CA ASP A 45 3.29 -9.73 -2.80
C ASP A 45 1.82 -9.84 -3.27
N TYR A 46 1.51 -9.30 -4.46
CA TYR A 46 0.19 -9.38 -5.09
C TYR A 46 0.12 -10.37 -6.27
N ALA A 47 1.18 -11.12 -6.56
CA ALA A 47 1.25 -11.98 -7.74
C ALA A 47 0.21 -13.13 -7.70
N ASP A 48 -0.14 -13.59 -6.49
CA ASP A 48 -1.10 -14.68 -6.30
C ASP A 48 -2.53 -14.32 -6.70
N ILE A 49 -2.83 -13.05 -7.02
CA ILE A 49 -4.12 -12.61 -7.55
C ILE A 49 -4.59 -13.45 -8.76
N VAL A 50 -3.65 -14.00 -9.53
CA VAL A 50 -3.93 -14.87 -10.69
C VAL A 50 -4.59 -16.20 -10.33
N HIS A 51 -4.55 -16.60 -9.06
CA HIS A 51 -5.15 -17.83 -8.56
C HIS A 51 -6.60 -17.66 -8.12
N TYR A 52 -7.11 -16.43 -8.09
CA TYR A 52 -8.45 -16.11 -7.61
C TYR A 52 -9.33 -15.66 -8.78
N SER A 53 -10.22 -16.55 -9.21
CA SER A 53 -11.11 -16.32 -10.37
C SER A 53 -12.03 -15.11 -10.22
N ALA A 54 -12.21 -14.59 -9.00
CA ALA A 54 -12.98 -13.37 -8.76
C ALA A 54 -12.33 -12.12 -9.39
N PHE A 55 -11.03 -12.15 -9.69
CA PHE A 55 -10.33 -11.03 -10.35
C PHE A 55 -10.10 -11.27 -11.84
N ASP A 56 -10.67 -12.33 -12.40
CA ASP A 56 -10.55 -12.65 -13.82
C ASP A 56 -11.10 -11.51 -14.69
N GLY A 57 -10.38 -11.14 -15.74
CA GLY A 57 -10.80 -10.06 -16.66
C GLY A 57 -10.57 -8.64 -16.16
N HIS A 58 -10.24 -8.44 -14.87
CA HIS A 58 -9.76 -7.16 -14.36
C HIS A 58 -8.33 -6.89 -14.80
N PRO A 59 -8.04 -5.70 -15.39
CA PRO A 59 -6.68 -5.20 -15.46
C PRO A 59 -6.08 -5.09 -14.07
N VAL A 60 -4.80 -5.42 -13.93
CA VAL A 60 -4.06 -5.34 -12.67
C VAL A 60 -2.82 -4.53 -12.91
N LEU A 61 -2.49 -3.65 -11.96
CA LEU A 61 -1.23 -2.94 -11.91
C LEU A 61 -0.68 -2.95 -10.49
N ALA A 62 0.57 -3.36 -10.34
CA ALA A 62 1.38 -3.19 -9.14
C ALA A 62 2.78 -2.73 -9.55
N TYR A 63 3.46 -1.96 -8.73
CA TYR A 63 4.82 -1.50 -9.00
C TYR A 63 5.64 -1.41 -7.72
N ASP A 64 6.97 -1.49 -7.86
CA ASP A 64 7.86 -1.28 -6.73
C ASP A 64 8.04 0.23 -6.49
N ALA A 65 7.71 0.71 -5.30
CA ALA A 65 7.90 2.10 -4.91
C ALA A 65 9.38 2.51 -5.02
N PRO A 66 9.71 3.76 -5.36
CA PRO A 66 11.08 4.29 -5.27
C PRO A 66 11.77 3.91 -3.95
N GLY A 67 12.99 3.39 -4.04
CA GLY A 67 13.74 2.85 -2.89
C GLY A 67 13.41 1.40 -2.53
N CYS A 68 12.45 0.77 -3.21
CA CYS A 68 12.02 -0.61 -2.98
C CYS A 68 12.18 -1.50 -4.22
N GLY A 69 12.28 -2.81 -3.98
CA GLY A 69 12.31 -3.87 -4.98
C GLY A 69 13.35 -3.66 -6.08
N LYS A 70 12.88 -3.74 -7.32
CA LYS A 70 13.68 -3.58 -8.55
C LYS A 70 13.62 -2.16 -9.14
N THR A 71 12.88 -1.24 -8.54
CA THR A 71 12.83 0.14 -9.00
C THR A 71 14.17 0.84 -8.77
N LEU A 72 14.68 1.51 -9.81
CA LEU A 72 15.85 2.37 -9.69
C LEU A 72 15.39 3.82 -9.54
N CYS A 73 16.08 4.56 -8.67
CA CYS A 73 15.82 5.96 -8.40
C CYS A 73 17.18 6.69 -8.37
N SER A 74 17.32 7.75 -9.17
CA SER A 74 18.58 8.48 -9.29
C SER A 74 18.95 9.26 -8.04
N ASP A 75 17.98 9.59 -7.19
CA ASP A 75 18.19 10.31 -5.93
C ASP A 75 17.26 9.79 -4.82
N LEU A 76 17.78 8.87 -4.00
CA LEU A 76 17.04 8.27 -2.89
C LEU A 76 16.73 9.26 -1.76
N SER A 77 17.45 10.37 -1.66
CA SER A 77 17.23 11.37 -0.61
C SER A 77 15.90 12.14 -0.77
N ARG A 78 15.35 12.11 -1.99
CA ARG A 78 14.06 12.73 -2.32
C ARG A 78 12.85 11.85 -2.02
N VAL A 79 13.08 10.56 -1.73
CA VAL A 79 11.99 9.61 -1.51
C VAL A 79 11.29 9.90 -0.18
N SER A 80 10.00 10.20 -0.27
CA SER A 80 9.08 10.53 0.83
C SER A 80 7.65 10.17 0.42
N ILE A 81 6.70 10.11 1.34
CA ILE A 81 5.30 9.81 0.99
C ILE A 81 4.75 10.75 -0.11
N PRO A 82 4.93 12.09 -0.05
CA PRO A 82 4.53 12.97 -1.16
C PRO A 82 5.17 12.58 -2.51
N PHE A 83 6.47 12.28 -2.52
CA PHE A 83 7.16 11.82 -3.73
C PHE A 83 6.58 10.49 -4.26
N LEU A 84 6.18 9.58 -3.37
CA LEU A 84 5.51 8.33 -3.74
C LEU A 84 4.12 8.57 -4.34
N VAL A 85 3.37 9.58 -3.87
CA VAL A 85 2.07 9.97 -4.44
C VAL A 85 2.24 10.49 -5.86
N GLU A 86 3.19 11.40 -6.09
CA GLU A 86 3.50 11.91 -7.44
C GLU A 86 3.97 10.79 -8.38
N THR A 87 4.78 9.85 -7.85
CA THR A 87 5.20 8.68 -8.61
C THR A 87 4.02 7.78 -8.99
N ALA A 88 3.06 7.57 -8.07
CA ALA A 88 1.86 6.80 -8.34
C ALA A 88 1.03 7.45 -9.47
N GLY A 89 0.82 8.77 -9.41
CA GLY A 89 0.15 9.53 -10.45
C GLY A 89 0.83 9.38 -11.82
N ALA A 90 2.15 9.58 -11.87
CA ALA A 90 2.92 9.42 -13.10
C ALA A 90 2.81 8.00 -13.68
N ILE A 91 2.81 6.97 -12.83
CA ILE A 91 2.66 5.58 -13.29
C ILE A 91 1.27 5.29 -13.83
N LEU A 92 0.22 5.78 -13.18
CA LEU A 92 -1.15 5.65 -13.68
C LEU A 92 -1.31 6.28 -15.06
N ASP A 93 -0.75 7.48 -15.26
CA ASP A 93 -0.82 8.20 -16.53
C ASP A 93 -0.06 7.45 -17.64
N ARG A 94 1.08 6.82 -17.32
CA ARG A 94 1.85 5.99 -18.27
C ARG A 94 1.13 4.71 -18.68
N PHE A 95 0.23 4.21 -17.86
CA PHE A 95 -0.64 3.07 -18.19
C PHE A 95 -2.00 3.50 -18.73
N GLY A 96 -2.31 4.80 -18.77
CA GLY A 96 -3.60 5.32 -19.22
C GLY A 96 -4.76 4.87 -18.32
N ILE A 97 -4.54 4.76 -17.02
CA ILE A 97 -5.55 4.30 -16.05
C ILE A 97 -6.24 5.51 -15.43
N ASP A 98 -7.46 5.83 -15.90
CA ASP A 98 -8.18 7.01 -15.43
C ASP A 98 -9.06 6.74 -14.20
N ARG A 99 -9.77 5.60 -14.18
CA ARG A 99 -10.62 5.16 -13.05
C ARG A 99 -10.28 3.74 -12.62
N PHE A 100 -10.20 3.51 -11.30
CA PHE A 100 -9.71 2.23 -10.77
C PHE A 100 -10.16 1.94 -9.34
N HIS A 101 -10.08 0.67 -8.95
CA HIS A 101 -10.09 0.25 -7.56
C HIS A 101 -8.67 0.35 -7.00
N LEU A 102 -8.50 1.08 -5.90
CA LEU A 102 -7.20 1.29 -5.27
C LEU A 102 -7.06 0.40 -4.04
N VAL A 103 -5.94 -0.31 -3.93
CA VAL A 103 -5.58 -1.14 -2.79
C VAL A 103 -4.20 -0.71 -2.31
N GLY A 104 -4.08 -0.29 -1.06
CA GLY A 104 -2.79 0.10 -0.47
C GLY A 104 -2.51 -0.68 0.80
N HIS A 105 -1.26 -1.08 1.02
CA HIS A 105 -0.82 -1.68 2.29
C HIS A 105 0.14 -0.78 3.05
N SER A 106 -0.12 -0.48 4.32
CA SER A 106 0.81 0.23 5.20
C SER A 106 1.31 1.55 4.61
N MET A 107 2.61 1.67 4.31
CA MET A 107 3.18 2.79 3.54
C MET A 107 2.37 3.09 2.26
N GLY A 108 2.03 2.04 1.48
CA GLY A 108 1.20 2.14 0.30
C GLY A 108 -0.26 2.48 0.59
N GLY A 109 -0.78 2.13 1.78
CA GLY A 109 -2.09 2.56 2.27
C GLY A 109 -2.14 4.06 2.50
N LEU A 110 -1.13 4.61 3.18
CA LEU A 110 -1.01 6.07 3.35
C LEU A 110 -0.80 6.79 2.01
N THR A 111 0.08 6.30 1.14
CA THR A 111 0.25 6.85 -0.22
C THR A 111 -1.07 6.80 -1.00
N ALA A 112 -1.80 5.68 -0.92
CA ALA A 112 -3.10 5.52 -1.58
C ALA A 112 -4.16 6.49 -1.05
N LEU A 113 -4.24 6.70 0.27
CA LEU A 113 -5.15 7.67 0.87
C LEU A 113 -4.87 9.08 0.36
N MET A 114 -3.60 9.49 0.33
CA MET A 114 -3.22 10.82 -0.16
C MET A 114 -3.51 10.99 -1.65
N LEU A 115 -3.25 9.97 -2.46
CA LEU A 115 -3.59 9.94 -3.88
C LEU A 115 -5.10 10.04 -4.12
N ALA A 116 -5.88 9.23 -3.39
CA ALA A 116 -7.34 9.18 -3.46
C ALA A 116 -7.98 10.50 -3.03
N HIS A 117 -7.44 11.15 -1.99
CA HIS A 117 -7.93 12.44 -1.53
C HIS A 117 -7.63 13.57 -2.52
N ALA A 118 -6.50 13.50 -3.22
CA ALA A 118 -6.14 14.48 -4.24
C ALA A 118 -6.95 14.30 -5.55
N ASN A 119 -7.35 13.07 -5.88
CA ASN A 119 -8.06 12.74 -7.13
C ASN A 119 -9.27 11.82 -6.87
N PRO A 120 -10.26 12.26 -6.07
CA PRO A 120 -11.36 11.41 -5.62
C PRO A 120 -12.23 10.87 -6.77
N GLU A 121 -12.33 11.61 -7.88
CA GLU A 121 -13.09 11.23 -9.08
C GLU A 121 -12.52 10.01 -9.82
N ARG A 122 -11.23 9.72 -9.63
CA ARG A 122 -10.56 8.54 -10.19
C ARG A 122 -10.84 7.27 -9.38
N MET A 123 -11.30 7.39 -8.14
CA MET A 123 -11.46 6.27 -7.21
C MET A 123 -12.84 5.61 -7.35
N LEU A 124 -12.87 4.34 -7.71
CA LEU A 124 -14.09 3.52 -7.67
C LEU A 124 -14.31 2.88 -6.30
N SER A 125 -13.22 2.48 -5.65
CA SER A 125 -13.19 2.08 -4.25
C SER A 125 -11.78 2.23 -3.71
N PHE A 126 -11.64 2.30 -2.38
CA PHE A 126 -10.36 2.26 -1.70
C PHE A 126 -10.35 1.16 -0.64
N THR A 127 -9.40 0.23 -0.75
CA THR A 127 -9.05 -0.72 0.30
C THR A 127 -7.75 -0.30 0.94
N ASP A 128 -7.81 0.06 2.21
CA ASP A 128 -6.65 0.32 3.04
C ASP A 128 -6.34 -0.91 3.89
N ILE A 129 -5.14 -1.48 3.73
CA ILE A 129 -4.66 -2.64 4.49
C ILE A 129 -3.61 -2.11 5.48
N GLU A 130 -3.97 -1.94 6.75
CA GLU A 130 -3.04 -1.52 7.81
C GLU A 130 -2.25 -0.23 7.48
N GLY A 131 -2.83 0.67 6.66
CA GLY A 131 -2.29 2.01 6.40
C GLY A 131 -2.65 3.00 7.48
N ASN A 132 -1.91 4.10 7.51
CA ASN A 132 -2.09 5.12 8.55
C ASN A 132 -3.34 5.94 8.27
N VAL A 133 -4.29 5.91 9.20
CA VAL A 133 -5.45 6.81 9.28
C VAL A 133 -5.47 7.59 10.60
N ALA A 134 -4.65 7.19 11.57
CA ALA A 134 -4.46 7.85 12.85
C ALA A 134 -2.98 7.81 13.30
N PRO A 135 -2.57 8.67 14.26
CA PRO A 135 -1.20 8.63 14.81
C PRO A 135 -0.79 7.27 15.40
N GLU A 136 -1.74 6.50 15.95
CA GLU A 136 -1.47 5.19 16.56
C GLU A 136 -0.94 4.14 15.56
N ASP A 137 -1.24 4.29 14.27
CA ASP A 137 -0.76 3.41 13.20
C ASP A 137 0.74 3.58 12.93
N CYS A 138 1.31 4.69 13.37
CA CYS A 138 2.66 5.11 13.04
C CYS A 138 3.76 4.37 13.83
N PHE A 139 3.43 3.28 14.56
CA PHE A 139 4.34 2.60 15.48
C PHE A 139 5.63 2.07 14.82
N LEU A 140 5.58 1.63 13.56
CA LEU A 140 6.77 1.19 12.81
C LEU A 140 7.65 2.38 12.40
N SER A 141 7.06 3.37 11.73
CA SER A 141 7.78 4.52 11.17
C SER A 141 8.30 5.47 12.24
N ARG A 142 7.61 5.61 13.38
CA ARG A 142 8.03 6.41 14.55
C ARG A 142 9.40 6.02 15.08
N GLN A 143 9.85 4.79 14.84
CA GLN A 143 11.17 4.34 15.25
C GLN A 143 12.32 5.18 14.67
N VAL A 144 12.11 5.88 13.54
CA VAL A 144 13.11 6.82 13.00
C VAL A 144 13.41 7.98 13.96
N ILE A 145 12.46 8.33 14.83
CA ILE A 145 12.58 9.34 15.88
C ILE A 145 13.06 8.71 17.17
N ASP A 146 12.46 7.58 17.57
CA ASP A 146 12.72 6.94 18.86
C ASP A 146 14.11 6.28 18.95
N TYR A 147 14.68 5.87 17.80
CA TYR A 147 15.95 5.18 17.70
C TYR A 147 16.89 5.91 16.73
N PRO A 148 17.43 7.09 17.13
CA PRO A 148 18.37 7.81 16.29
C PRO A 148 19.62 6.95 16.04
N ALA A 149 20.16 7.04 14.83
CA ALA A 149 21.37 6.34 14.42
C ALA A 149 22.24 7.23 13.54
N ASP A 150 23.56 6.99 13.60
CA ASP A 150 24.59 7.79 12.93
C ASP A 150 24.56 7.69 11.40
N SER A 151 23.88 6.68 10.85
CA SER A 151 23.70 6.51 9.40
C SER A 151 22.40 5.77 9.09
N ASP A 152 21.94 5.89 7.84
CA ASP A 152 20.76 5.17 7.37
C ASP A 152 20.95 3.65 7.39
N GLN A 153 22.17 3.16 7.11
CA GLN A 153 22.48 1.74 7.18
C GLN A 153 22.40 1.21 8.62
N ALA A 154 23.00 1.94 9.58
CA ALA A 154 22.96 1.57 10.99
C ALA A 154 21.51 1.57 11.53
N PHE A 155 20.72 2.59 11.16
CA PHE A 155 19.29 2.61 11.49
C PHE A 155 18.57 1.38 10.93
N PHE A 156 18.77 1.10 9.64
CA PHE A 156 18.06 0.02 8.95
C PHE A 156 18.44 -1.36 9.51
N ASP A 157 19.71 -1.58 9.84
CA ASP A 157 20.19 -2.82 10.46
C ASP A 157 19.52 -3.06 11.82
N ALA A 158 19.51 -2.04 12.67
CA ALA A 158 18.87 -2.11 13.98
C ALA A 158 17.33 -2.23 13.87
N PHE A 159 16.72 -1.59 12.88
CA PHE A 159 15.30 -1.75 12.58
C PHE A 159 14.98 -3.21 12.23
N ILE A 160 15.73 -3.83 11.32
CA ILE A 160 15.56 -5.24 10.96
C ILE A 160 15.66 -6.14 12.19
N GLU A 161 16.65 -5.91 13.06
CA GLU A 161 16.82 -6.67 14.29
C GLU A 161 15.62 -6.54 15.23
N ARG A 162 15.09 -5.33 15.46
CA ARG A 162 13.88 -5.13 16.28
C ARG A 162 12.67 -5.85 15.70
N ILE A 163 12.49 -5.82 14.38
CA ILE A 163 11.40 -6.54 13.70
C ILE A 163 11.57 -8.06 13.85
N TRP A 164 12.79 -8.57 13.71
CA TRP A 164 13.07 -10.01 13.85
C TRP A 164 12.64 -10.56 15.22
N HIS A 165 12.79 -9.76 16.27
CA HIS A 165 12.43 -10.13 17.64
C HIS A 165 10.99 -9.79 18.04
N SER A 166 10.19 -9.28 17.10
CA SER A 166 8.79 -8.94 17.35
C SER A 166 7.90 -10.18 17.48
N PRO A 167 6.93 -10.23 18.42
CA PRO A 167 6.08 -11.39 18.64
C PRO A 167 4.91 -11.51 17.63
N TYR A 168 4.78 -10.58 16.69
CA TYR A 168 3.66 -10.56 15.74
C TYR A 168 3.86 -11.52 14.56
N PHE A 169 2.74 -11.94 13.96
CA PHE A 169 2.75 -12.84 12.80
C PHE A 169 3.62 -12.30 11.67
N SER A 170 4.37 -13.20 11.03
CA SER A 170 5.17 -12.92 9.83
C SER A 170 6.30 -11.89 9.99
N CYS A 171 6.53 -11.33 11.18
CA CYS A 171 7.63 -10.37 11.42
C CYS A 171 9.02 -10.94 11.10
N PRO A 172 9.40 -12.17 11.50
CA PRO A 172 10.70 -12.74 11.11
C PRO A 172 10.83 -12.96 9.60
N LEU A 173 9.75 -13.38 8.92
CA LEU A 173 9.72 -13.54 7.46
C LEU A 173 9.93 -12.20 6.76
N TYR A 174 9.22 -11.18 7.21
CA TYR A 174 9.36 -9.81 6.73
C TYR A 174 10.81 -9.31 6.94
N ALA A 175 11.34 -9.40 8.16
CA ALA A 175 12.71 -9.00 8.52
C ALA A 175 13.77 -9.69 7.65
N ALA A 176 13.63 -10.99 7.37
CA ALA A 176 14.57 -11.75 6.55
C ALA A 176 14.73 -11.18 5.12
N SER A 177 13.67 -10.56 4.59
CA SER A 177 13.63 -10.09 3.20
C SER A 177 14.00 -8.61 3.03
N LEU A 178 13.98 -7.81 4.11
CA LEU A 178 14.11 -6.35 4.07
C LEU A 178 15.37 -5.88 3.33
N ARG A 179 16.52 -6.49 3.59
CA ARG A 179 17.81 -6.12 2.96
C ARG A 179 17.81 -6.27 1.44
N HIS A 180 17.00 -7.19 0.93
CA HIS A 180 16.89 -7.45 -0.50
C HIS A 180 15.85 -6.53 -1.15
N LYS A 181 14.86 -6.08 -0.37
CA LYS A 181 13.71 -5.33 -0.86
C LYS A 181 13.82 -3.82 -0.69
N VAL A 182 14.68 -3.29 0.19
CA VAL A 182 14.71 -1.85 0.50
C VAL A 182 16.14 -1.31 0.46
N ARG A 183 16.29 -0.07 -0.03
CA ARG A 183 17.53 0.71 0.08
C ARG A 183 17.51 1.54 1.36
N ALA A 184 18.54 1.40 2.19
CA ALA A 184 18.63 2.07 3.49
C ALA A 184 18.42 3.60 3.40
N GLN A 185 18.94 4.23 2.34
CA GLN A 185 18.86 5.68 2.12
C GLN A 185 17.42 6.19 1.91
N ALA A 186 16.51 5.34 1.46
CA ALA A 186 15.10 5.73 1.28
C ALA A 186 14.32 5.70 2.61
N VAL A 187 14.80 4.96 3.61
CA VAL A 187 14.04 4.65 4.83
C VAL A 187 13.71 5.91 5.61
N ARG A 188 14.70 6.79 5.82
CA ARG A 188 14.54 7.98 6.67
C ARG A 188 13.54 8.97 6.09
N GLY A 189 13.57 9.20 4.77
CA GLY A 189 12.63 10.10 4.10
C GLY A 189 11.19 9.56 4.13
N ILE A 190 11.02 8.27 3.87
CA ILE A 190 9.72 7.59 3.97
C ILE A 190 9.20 7.68 5.41
N PHE A 191 9.98 7.25 6.40
CA PHE A 191 9.50 7.16 7.78
C PHE A 191 9.20 8.53 8.38
N THR A 192 10.07 9.52 8.17
CA THR A 192 9.83 10.89 8.67
C THR A 192 8.55 11.47 8.08
N SER A 193 8.32 11.31 6.76
CA SER A 193 7.09 11.83 6.13
C SER A 193 5.84 11.04 6.53
N MET A 194 5.94 9.74 6.80
CA MET A 194 4.85 8.97 7.40
C MET A 194 4.46 9.53 8.77
N VAL A 195 5.46 9.82 9.62
CA VAL A 195 5.22 10.42 10.95
C VAL A 195 4.54 11.77 10.82
N GLU A 196 5.11 12.68 10.03
CA GLU A 196 4.58 14.03 9.81
C GLU A 196 3.11 13.99 9.37
N LEU A 197 2.78 13.17 8.37
CA LEU A 197 1.42 13.04 7.87
C LEU A 197 0.49 12.43 8.92
N SER A 198 0.95 11.43 9.66
CA SER A 198 0.14 10.77 10.70
C SER A 198 -0.24 11.74 11.81
N ASP A 199 0.67 12.63 12.20
CA ASP A 199 0.46 13.57 13.29
C ASP A 199 -0.30 14.83 12.87
N HIS A 200 -0.18 15.25 11.60
CA HIS A 200 -0.56 16.61 11.19
C HIS A 200 -1.47 16.70 9.96
N ALA A 201 -1.72 15.61 9.23
CA ALA A 201 -2.49 15.66 7.98
C ALA A 201 -3.97 15.28 8.12
N ASP A 202 -4.51 15.10 9.33
CA ASP A 202 -5.93 14.81 9.56
C ASP A 202 -6.44 13.62 8.72
N LEU A 203 -5.68 12.52 8.75
CA LEU A 203 -5.84 11.38 7.85
C LEU A 203 -7.21 10.71 7.97
N MET A 204 -7.73 10.57 9.20
CA MET A 204 -9.06 10.01 9.46
C MET A 204 -10.15 10.79 8.72
N THR A 205 -10.14 12.12 8.82
CA THR A 205 -11.12 12.97 8.12
C THR A 205 -10.98 12.83 6.61
N LYS A 206 -9.74 12.79 6.09
CA LYS A 206 -9.50 12.57 4.65
C LYS A 206 -10.10 11.24 4.19
N PHE A 207 -9.84 10.16 4.93
CA PHE A 207 -10.36 8.82 4.64
C PHE A 207 -11.89 8.80 4.67
N LEU A 208 -12.48 9.40 5.71
CA LEU A 208 -13.93 9.48 5.88
C LEU A 208 -14.64 10.44 4.91
N SER A 209 -13.90 11.32 4.24
CA SER A 209 -14.43 12.23 3.21
C SER A 209 -14.44 11.65 1.79
N LEU A 210 -13.74 10.53 1.52
CA LEU A 210 -13.68 9.98 0.16
C LEU A 210 -15.09 9.57 -0.30
N PRO A 211 -15.50 9.95 -1.53
CA PRO A 211 -16.86 9.70 -2.01
C PRO A 211 -17.11 8.25 -2.46
N CYS A 212 -16.04 7.44 -2.55
CA CYS A 212 -16.10 6.05 -2.98
C CYS A 212 -16.33 5.09 -1.81
N LEU A 213 -16.60 3.82 -2.13
CA LEU A 213 -16.66 2.76 -1.13
C LEU A 213 -15.28 2.54 -0.51
N ARG A 214 -15.25 2.32 0.80
CA ARG A 214 -14.01 2.16 1.56
C ARG A 214 -14.03 0.89 2.38
N MET A 215 -12.89 0.21 2.41
CA MET A 215 -12.62 -0.88 3.31
C MET A 215 -11.35 -0.59 4.10
N PHE A 216 -11.37 -0.88 5.40
CA PHE A 216 -10.19 -0.97 6.24
C PHE A 216 -9.98 -2.43 6.62
N MET A 217 -8.87 -3.00 6.16
CA MET A 217 -8.47 -4.39 6.38
C MET A 217 -7.32 -4.45 7.37
N TYR A 218 -7.44 -5.33 8.37
CA TYR A 218 -6.47 -5.46 9.45
C TYR A 218 -6.35 -6.91 9.91
N GLY A 219 -5.20 -7.26 10.47
CA GLY A 219 -5.00 -8.56 11.11
C GLY A 219 -5.67 -8.63 12.48
N GLU A 220 -6.09 -9.82 12.89
CA GLU A 220 -6.67 -10.11 14.21
C GLU A 220 -5.84 -9.53 15.38
N GLN A 221 -4.50 -9.50 15.29
CA GLN A 221 -3.65 -8.91 16.33
C GLN A 221 -3.83 -7.39 16.50
N ASN A 222 -4.44 -6.72 15.53
CA ASN A 222 -4.73 -5.29 15.51
C ASN A 222 -6.23 -5.00 15.75
N ALA A 223 -7.03 -5.99 16.15
CA ALA A 223 -8.46 -5.81 16.45
C ALA A 223 -8.75 -4.88 17.65
N SER A 224 -7.71 -4.42 18.36
CA SER A 224 -7.80 -3.45 19.46
C SER A 224 -7.56 -2.00 19.04
N LEU A 225 -7.33 -1.72 17.75
CA LEU A 225 -7.20 -0.34 17.24
C LEU A 225 -8.40 0.50 17.66
N SER A 226 -8.13 1.68 18.22
CA SER A 226 -9.12 2.46 18.97
C SER A 226 -10.21 3.06 18.06
N TYR A 227 -9.88 3.28 16.80
CA TYR A 227 -10.74 3.92 15.82
C TYR A 227 -11.62 2.96 15.00
N LEU A 228 -11.49 1.63 15.16
CA LEU A 228 -12.25 0.67 14.35
C LEU A 228 -13.77 0.88 14.46
N GLY A 229 -14.27 1.15 15.68
CA GLY A 229 -15.67 1.49 15.89
C GLY A 229 -16.09 2.75 15.13
N HIS A 230 -15.25 3.78 15.15
CA HIS A 230 -15.50 5.04 14.45
C HIS A 230 -15.55 4.86 12.93
N LEU A 231 -14.64 4.06 12.35
CA LEU A 231 -14.67 3.72 10.92
C LEU A 231 -15.99 3.03 10.54
N ARG A 232 -16.39 1.99 11.27
CA ARG A 232 -17.64 1.26 11.02
C ARG A 232 -18.86 2.18 11.10
N ASP A 233 -18.93 3.02 12.13
CA ASP A 233 -20.05 3.92 12.36
C ASP A 233 -20.16 5.00 11.26
N ASN A 234 -19.08 5.23 10.49
CA ASN A 234 -19.02 6.13 9.33
C ASN A 234 -19.04 5.39 7.97
N GLY A 235 -19.55 4.16 7.95
CA GLY A 235 -19.83 3.42 6.71
C GLY A 235 -18.59 2.83 6.02
N VAL A 236 -17.49 2.64 6.75
CA VAL A 236 -16.31 1.92 6.26
C VAL A 236 -16.50 0.42 6.51
N ALA A 237 -16.31 -0.39 5.48
CA ALA A 237 -16.29 -1.84 5.63
C ALA A 237 -15.05 -2.27 6.43
N LEU A 238 -15.23 -3.06 7.47
CA LEU A 238 -14.11 -3.63 8.24
C LEU A 238 -13.85 -5.06 7.81
N ALA A 239 -12.59 -5.39 7.52
CA ALA A 239 -12.15 -6.73 7.17
C ALA A 239 -11.04 -7.19 8.12
N GLU A 240 -11.44 -7.85 9.21
CA GLU A 240 -10.49 -8.56 10.09
C GLU A 240 -10.03 -9.85 9.41
N ILE A 241 -8.71 -10.08 9.39
CA ILE A 241 -8.06 -11.27 8.84
C ILE A 241 -7.55 -12.13 10.00
N LYS A 242 -8.07 -13.35 10.11
CA LYS A 242 -7.73 -14.25 11.21
C LYS A 242 -6.30 -14.72 11.13
N HIS A 243 -5.69 -14.94 12.30
CA HIS A 243 -4.31 -15.42 12.42
C HIS A 243 -3.29 -14.54 11.67
N ALA A 244 -3.55 -13.23 11.64
CA ALA A 244 -2.68 -12.25 11.01
C ALA A 244 -2.40 -11.07 11.96
N GLY A 245 -1.23 -10.46 11.77
CA GLY A 245 -0.94 -9.11 12.25
C GLY A 245 -0.85 -8.17 11.05
N HIS A 246 0.15 -7.29 11.07
CA HIS A 246 0.38 -6.24 10.05
C HIS A 246 0.52 -6.73 8.60
N PHE A 247 0.82 -8.01 8.39
CA PHE A 247 1.06 -8.60 7.07
C PHE A 247 0.04 -9.71 6.75
N PRO A 248 -1.24 -9.37 6.48
CA PRO A 248 -2.26 -10.38 6.15
C PRO A 248 -1.94 -11.16 4.87
N MET A 249 -1.27 -10.54 3.89
CA MET A 249 -0.80 -11.20 2.65
C MET A 249 0.22 -12.32 2.90
N TYR A 250 0.96 -12.27 4.00
CA TYR A 250 1.90 -13.34 4.38
C TYR A 250 1.24 -14.36 5.29
N SER A 251 0.41 -13.90 6.21
CA SER A 251 -0.10 -14.71 7.32
C SER A 251 -1.32 -15.53 6.92
N ASN A 252 -2.25 -14.95 6.17
CA ASN A 252 -3.48 -15.60 5.73
C ASN A 252 -3.97 -15.00 4.39
N PRO A 253 -3.23 -15.23 3.29
CA PRO A 253 -3.56 -14.66 1.98
C PRO A 253 -4.93 -15.11 1.48
N VAL A 254 -5.35 -16.34 1.75
CA VAL A 254 -6.64 -16.88 1.26
C VAL A 254 -7.81 -16.06 1.80
N GLU A 255 -7.82 -15.74 3.09
CA GLU A 255 -8.86 -14.88 3.66
C GLU A 255 -8.75 -13.45 3.14
N MET A 256 -7.53 -12.89 3.09
CA MET A 256 -7.27 -11.53 2.57
C MET A 256 -7.87 -11.34 1.16
N TRP A 257 -7.55 -12.25 0.23
CA TRP A 257 -8.05 -12.20 -1.14
C TRP A 257 -9.56 -12.42 -1.22
N GLY A 258 -10.12 -13.31 -0.39
CA GLY A 258 -11.57 -13.52 -0.31
C GLY A 258 -12.33 -12.28 0.14
N ARG A 259 -11.82 -11.55 1.15
CA ARG A 259 -12.41 -10.28 1.61
C ARG A 259 -12.35 -9.21 0.53
N LEU A 260 -11.21 -9.07 -0.13
CA LEU A 260 -11.05 -8.11 -1.22
C LEU A 260 -11.99 -8.42 -2.39
N ALA A 261 -12.09 -9.68 -2.81
CA ALA A 261 -12.98 -10.11 -3.88
C ALA A 261 -14.45 -9.76 -3.59
N GLN A 262 -14.91 -10.04 -2.36
CA GLN A 262 -16.28 -9.70 -1.94
C GLN A 262 -16.51 -8.20 -1.99
N PHE A 263 -15.58 -7.41 -1.45
CA PHE A 263 -15.68 -5.95 -1.43
C PHE A 263 -15.71 -5.33 -2.83
N LEU A 264 -14.87 -5.80 -3.75
CA LEU A 264 -14.84 -5.29 -5.13
C LEU A 264 -16.10 -5.68 -5.92
N ALA A 265 -16.69 -6.86 -5.67
CA ALA A 265 -17.96 -7.23 -6.27
C ALA A 265 -19.09 -6.26 -5.86
N ASP A 266 -19.13 -5.89 -4.58
CA ASP A 266 -20.09 -4.91 -4.06
C ASP A 266 -19.84 -3.50 -4.63
N ALA A 267 -18.59 -3.15 -4.90
CA ALA A 267 -18.24 -1.88 -5.53
C ALA A 267 -18.58 -1.81 -7.02
N GLY A 268 -18.38 -2.90 -7.76
CA GLY A 268 -18.75 -3.00 -9.18
C GLY A 268 -20.26 -2.83 -9.40
N MET A 269 -21.09 -3.48 -8.55
CA MET A 269 -22.55 -3.32 -8.63
C MET A 269 -23.03 -1.88 -8.42
N ASN A 270 -22.31 -1.08 -7.65
CA ASN A 270 -22.66 0.32 -7.39
C ASN A 270 -22.16 1.30 -8.46
N ALA A 271 -21.12 0.94 -9.23
CA ALA A 271 -20.58 1.77 -10.29
C ALA A 271 -21.45 1.77 -11.57
N ASP A 272 -22.28 0.74 -11.75
CA ASP A 272 -23.16 0.54 -12.92
C ASP A 272 -24.59 1.11 -12.75
N MET A 273 -24.90 1.68 -11.59
CA MET A 273 -26.19 2.36 -11.35
C MET A 273 -26.11 3.81 -11.86
N PRO A 274 -26.94 4.23 -12.83
CA PRO A 274 -26.98 5.62 -13.25
C PRO A 274 -27.51 6.50 -12.09
N GLY A 275 -26.75 7.55 -11.76
CA GLY A 275 -27.16 8.59 -10.80
C GLY A 275 -28.30 9.46 -11.29
#